data_AF-A0A9N9DFN5-F1
#
_entry.id   AF-A0A9N9DFN5-F1
#
_cell.length_a   1.000
_cell.length_b   1.000
_cell.length_c   1.000
_cell.angle_alpha   90.00
_cell.angle_beta   90.00
_cell.angle_gamma   90.00
#
_symmetry.space_group_name_H-M   'P 1'
#
loop_
_entity.id
_entity.type
_entity.pdbx_description
1 polymer ?
#
loop_
_entity_poly.entity_id
_entity_poly.type
_entity_poly.pdbx_seq_one_letter_code
_entity_poly.pdbx_strand_id
1 'polypeptide(L)'
;MLAIAHFCYDWIQSVPVLYSPQQIGPLYFKSMHLVSIFEINDTGNQPQSHQINYLIDEGKFPIEVAKGANTTLSLVYDTLIEYNRNEKNIKITCDNCGG
;
A
#
# COMPACT_ATOMS: atom_id res chain seq x y z
N MET A 1 -11.89 11.69 26.06
CA MET A 1 -10.70 11.04 25.48
C MET A 1 -10.46 11.72 24.14
N LEU A 2 -9.31 12.36 23.92
CA LEU A 2 -9.00 12.90 22.58
C LEU A 2 -8.91 11.69 21.63
N ALA A 3 -9.71 11.67 20.56
CA ALA A 3 -9.59 10.66 19.53
C ALA A 3 -8.23 10.85 18.85
N ILE A 4 -7.39 9.81 18.91
CA ILE A 4 -6.10 9.75 18.21
C ILE A 4 -6.28 8.71 17.11
N ALA A 5 -6.13 9.12 15.85
CA ALA A 5 -6.02 8.19 14.74
C ALA A 5 -4.62 7.56 14.76
N HIS A 6 -4.52 6.26 14.56
CA HIS A 6 -3.24 5.55 14.55
C HIS A 6 -3.15 4.71 13.28
N PHE A 7 -2.33 5.16 12.33
CA PHE A 7 -2.10 4.43 11.09
C PHE A 7 -0.77 3.70 11.14
N CYS A 8 -0.78 2.43 10.73
CA CYS A 8 0.40 1.63 10.46
C CYS A 8 0.49 1.38 8.96
N TYR A 9 1.68 1.41 8.36
CA TYR A 9 1.84 1.06 6.95
C TYR A 9 3.07 0.19 6.71
N ASP A 10 3.03 -0.61 5.64
CA ASP A 10 4.16 -1.42 5.17
C ASP A 10 4.09 -1.68 3.65
N TRP A 11 5.25 -1.96 3.06
CA TRP A 11 5.38 -2.50 1.72
C TRP A 11 5.40 -4.03 1.77
N ILE A 12 4.49 -4.66 1.04
CA ILE A 12 4.50 -6.11 0.90
C ILE A 12 5.45 -6.50 -0.25
N GLN A 13 5.88 -7.76 -0.24
CA GLN A 13 6.58 -8.35 -1.39
C GLN A 13 5.70 -8.25 -2.65
N SER A 14 6.28 -7.79 -3.76
CA SER A 14 5.54 -7.66 -5.02
C SER A 14 5.07 -9.04 -5.49
N VAL A 15 3.82 -9.13 -5.96
CA VAL A 15 3.19 -10.39 -6.35
C VAL A 15 3.21 -10.50 -7.87
N PRO A 16 3.74 -11.61 -8.43
CA PRO A 16 3.59 -11.88 -9.86
C PRO A 16 2.15 -12.31 -10.17
N VAL A 17 1.54 -11.62 -11.12
CA VAL A 17 0.22 -11.94 -11.64
C VAL A 17 0.30 -12.21 -13.14
N LEU A 18 -0.74 -12.86 -13.66
CA LEU A 18 -0.88 -13.03 -15.09
C LEU A 18 -1.19 -11.68 -15.75
N TYR A 19 -0.50 -11.39 -16.84
CA TYR A 19 -0.76 -10.19 -17.63
C TYR A 19 -2.15 -10.25 -18.28
N SER A 20 -2.58 -11.45 -18.71
CA SER A 20 -3.92 -11.66 -19.26
C SER A 20 -4.55 -12.96 -18.75
N PRO A 21 -5.87 -12.95 -18.45
CA PRO A 21 -6.60 -14.19 -18.15
C PRO A 21 -6.65 -15.17 -19.33
N GLN A 22 -6.38 -14.72 -20.57
CA GLN A 22 -6.31 -15.58 -21.76
C GLN A 22 -4.88 -15.97 -22.15
N GLN A 23 -3.89 -15.76 -21.28
CA GLN A 23 -2.49 -16.03 -21.60
C GLN A 23 -2.26 -17.54 -21.83
N ILE A 24 -1.84 -17.90 -23.04
CA ILE A 24 -1.82 -19.29 -23.52
C ILE A 24 -0.48 -19.96 -23.15
N GLY A 25 -0.56 -21.08 -22.42
CA GLY A 25 0.54 -22.04 -22.29
C GLY A 25 1.88 -21.44 -21.77
N PRO A 26 3.04 -21.81 -22.37
CA PRO A 26 4.37 -21.43 -21.85
C PRO A 26 4.67 -19.93 -21.75
N LEU A 27 3.84 -19.06 -22.37
CA LEU A 27 3.95 -17.61 -22.20
C LEU A 27 3.74 -17.17 -20.73
N TYR A 28 3.05 -17.99 -19.94
CA TYR A 28 2.91 -17.81 -18.48
C TYR A 28 4.26 -17.55 -17.79
N PHE A 29 5.30 -18.29 -18.20
CA PHE A 29 6.62 -18.21 -17.57
C PHE A 29 7.52 -17.10 -18.13
N LYS A 30 7.12 -16.46 -19.23
CA LYS A 30 7.95 -15.47 -19.94
C LYS A 30 7.58 -14.03 -19.64
N SER A 31 6.37 -13.79 -19.17
CA SER A 31 5.83 -12.45 -18.94
C SER A 31 4.94 -12.46 -17.71
N MET A 32 5.59 -12.62 -16.55
CA MET A 32 4.93 -12.34 -15.27
C MET A 32 4.84 -10.83 -15.11
N HIS A 33 3.65 -10.36 -14.80
CA HIS A 33 3.38 -8.96 -14.52
C HIS A 33 3.47 -8.74 -13.01
N LEU A 34 4.32 -7.85 -12.56
CA LEU A 34 4.53 -7.63 -11.13
C LEU A 34 3.62 -6.51 -10.63
N VAL A 35 2.92 -6.78 -9.54
CA VAL A 35 2.12 -5.79 -8.82
C VAL A 35 2.76 -5.57 -7.46
N SER A 36 3.15 -4.33 -7.19
CA SER A 36 3.61 -3.92 -5.86
C SER A 36 2.41 -3.56 -5.00
N ILE A 37 2.43 -3.97 -3.73
CA ILE A 37 1.33 -3.74 -2.80
C ILE A 37 1.85 -2.90 -1.64
N PHE A 38 1.13 -1.83 -1.33
CA PHE A 38 1.37 -0.99 -0.16
C PHE A 38 0.13 -1.01 0.72
N GLU A 39 0.30 -1.40 1.97
CA GLU A 39 -0.79 -1.54 2.93
C GLU A 39 -0.75 -0.40 3.94
N ILE A 40 -1.93 0.13 4.28
CA ILE A 40 -2.12 1.01 5.43
C ILE A 40 -3.30 0.50 6.25
N ASN A 41 -3.11 0.42 7.56
CA ASN A 41 -4.12 -0.03 8.49
C ASN A 41 -4.37 1.02 9.58
N ASP A 42 -5.63 1.38 9.81
CA ASP A 42 -6.04 2.13 11.00
C ASP A 42 -6.14 1.18 12.20
N THR A 43 -5.13 1.24 13.07
CA THR A 43 -5.04 0.51 14.33
C THR A 43 -5.50 1.34 15.53
N GLY A 44 -6.14 2.48 15.30
CA GLY A 44 -6.70 3.31 16.36
C GLY A 44 -7.74 2.54 17.21
N ASN A 45 -8.01 3.03 18.42
CA ASN A 45 -9.01 2.47 19.34
C ASN A 45 -10.45 2.74 18.86
N GLN A 46 -10.79 2.35 17.63
CA GLN A 46 -12.12 2.45 17.05
C GLN A 46 -12.69 1.05 16.76
N PRO A 47 -14.02 0.85 16.89
CA PRO A 47 -14.66 -0.45 16.65
C PRO A 47 -14.61 -0.92 15.19
N GLN A 48 -14.14 -0.08 14.26
CA GLN A 48 -14.03 -0.37 12.83
C GLN A 48 -12.64 0.04 12.34
N SER A 49 -11.68 -0.87 12.44
CA SER A 49 -10.39 -0.76 11.76
C SER A 49 -10.60 -0.89 10.25
N HIS A 50 -9.93 -0.04 9.48
CA HIS A 50 -9.94 -0.08 8.02
C HIS A 50 -8.53 -0.38 7.52
N GLN A 51 -8.43 -1.44 6.71
CA GLN A 51 -7.21 -1.77 5.98
C GLN A 51 -7.39 -1.36 4.52
N ILE A 52 -6.41 -0.62 4.00
CA ILE A 52 -6.36 -0.10 2.64
C ILE A 52 -5.14 -0.71 1.97
N ASN A 53 -5.36 -1.32 0.81
CA ASN A 53 -4.29 -1.93 0.03
C ASN A 53 -4.21 -1.23 -1.33
N TYR A 54 -3.13 -0.48 -1.55
CA TYR A 54 -2.80 0.09 -2.85
C TYR A 54 -2.17 -0.98 -3.73
N LEU A 55 -2.76 -1.22 -4.89
CA LEU A 55 -2.22 -2.08 -5.94
C LEU A 55 -1.53 -1.23 -7.00
N ILE A 56 -0.21 -1.36 -7.09
CA ILE A 56 0.64 -0.55 -7.95
C ILE A 56 1.18 -1.43 -9.08
N ASP A 57 0.63 -1.17 -10.25
CA ASP A 57 0.99 -1.82 -11.50
C ASP A 57 2.39 -1.39 -11.97
N GLU A 58 3.27 -2.34 -12.27
CA GLU A 58 4.63 -2.02 -12.74
C GLU A 58 4.67 -1.22 -14.04
N GLY A 59 3.63 -1.32 -14.88
CA GLY A 59 3.51 -0.57 -16.12
C GLY A 59 3.13 0.91 -15.90
N LYS A 60 2.56 1.24 -14.74
CA LYS A 60 2.30 2.64 -14.34
C LYS A 60 3.44 3.23 -13.54
N PHE A 61 4.03 2.43 -12.66
CA PHE A 61 5.16 2.81 -11.82
C PHE A 61 6.15 1.66 -11.79
N PRO A 62 7.34 1.78 -12.42
CA PRO A 62 8.37 0.76 -12.35
C PRO A 62 8.67 0.42 -10.88
N ILE A 63 8.96 -0.85 -10.58
CA ILE A 63 9.09 -1.36 -9.20
C ILE A 63 10.10 -0.55 -8.37
N GLU A 64 11.21 -0.16 -8.98
CA GLU A 64 12.26 0.63 -8.34
C GLU A 64 11.78 2.03 -7.91
N VAL A 65 10.81 2.59 -8.63
CA VAL A 65 10.20 3.89 -8.35
C VAL A 65 9.00 3.72 -7.40
N ALA A 66 8.26 2.61 -7.52
CA ALA A 66 7.10 2.31 -6.69
C ALA A 66 7.48 2.27 -5.21
N LYS A 67 8.56 1.57 -4.84
CA LYS A 67 9.01 1.44 -3.44
C LYS A 67 9.85 2.62 -2.93
N GLY A 68 9.88 3.73 -3.65
CA GLY A 68 10.64 4.92 -3.24
C GLY A 68 10.01 5.70 -2.09
N ALA A 69 10.82 6.48 -1.38
CA ALA A 69 10.37 7.34 -0.29
C ALA A 69 9.26 8.32 -0.72
N ASN A 70 9.40 8.95 -1.89
CA ASN A 70 8.41 9.90 -2.41
C ASN A 70 7.05 9.24 -2.66
N THR A 71 7.07 8.05 -3.26
CA THR A 71 5.84 7.28 -3.53
C THR A 71 5.19 6.87 -2.22
N THR A 72 5.97 6.35 -1.27
CA THR A 72 5.50 5.96 0.07
C THR A 72 4.82 7.13 0.79
N LEU A 73 5.48 8.30 0.86
CA LEU A 73 4.92 9.49 1.49
C LEU A 73 3.63 9.95 0.79
N SER A 74 3.58 9.84 -0.54
CA SER A 74 2.39 10.22 -1.32
C SER A 74 1.20 9.31 -1.01
N LEU A 75 1.41 8.00 -0.91
CA LEU A 75 0.36 7.02 -0.58
C LEU A 75 -0.14 7.18 0.85
N VAL A 76 0.76 7.42 1.81
CA VAL A 76 0.40 7.72 3.19
C VAL A 76 -0.43 9.00 3.24
N TYR A 77 0.02 10.06 2.57
CA TYR A 77 -0.70 11.33 2.55
C TYR A 77 -2.10 11.22 1.93
N ASP A 78 -2.22 10.49 0.82
CA ASP A 78 -3.49 10.20 0.16
C ASP A 78 -4.47 9.47 1.10
N THR A 79 -4.01 8.44 1.81
CA THR A 79 -4.83 7.74 2.82
C THR A 79 -5.28 8.66 3.96
N LEU A 80 -4.41 9.54 4.44
CA LEU A 80 -4.77 10.47 5.51
C LEU A 80 -5.83 11.48 5.06
N ILE A 81 -5.82 11.92 3.80
CA ILE A 81 -6.87 12.79 3.26
C ILE A 81 -8.21 12.06 3.23
N GLU A 82 -8.22 10.82 2.73
CA GLU A 82 -9.45 10.09 2.47
C GLU A 82 -10.08 9.50 3.74
N TYR A 83 -9.25 9.00 4.66
CA TYR A 83 -9.71 8.16 5.77
C TYR A 83 -9.61 8.80 7.16
N ASN A 84 -8.93 9.95 7.30
CA ASN A 84 -8.91 10.67 8.58
C ASN A 84 -10.29 11.29 8.85
N ARG A 85 -10.90 10.98 10.00
CA ARG A 85 -12.23 11.45 10.41
C ARG A 85 -12.14 12.75 11.21
N ASN A 86 -11.36 13.70 10.69
CA ASN A 86 -11.05 15.00 11.33
C ASN A 86 -10.29 14.90 12.66
N GLU A 87 -9.63 13.77 12.95
CA GLU A 87 -8.72 13.70 14.08
C GLU A 87 -7.59 14.73 13.92
N LYS A 88 -7.37 15.51 14.98
CA LYS A 88 -6.32 16.54 15.02
C LYS A 88 -4.96 16.00 15.45
N ASN A 89 -4.94 14.79 16.00
CA ASN A 89 -3.75 14.11 16.46
C ASN A 89 -3.66 12.77 15.72
N ILE A 90 -2.66 12.65 14.87
CA ILE A 90 -2.41 11.46 14.07
C ILE A 90 -1.08 10.86 14.53
N LYS A 91 -1.10 9.58 14.89
CA LYS A 91 0.11 8.79 15.10
C LYS A 91 0.32 7.93 13.87
N ILE A 92 1.54 7.93 13.34
CA ILE A 92 1.92 7.09 12.21
C ILE A 92 3.04 6.18 12.68
N THR A 93 2.86 4.87 12.51
CA THR A 93 3.89 3.87 12.72
C THR A 93 4.28 3.30 11.38
N CYS A 94 5.57 3.31 11.08
CA CYS A 94 6.09 2.59 9.94
C CYS A 94 6.48 1.20 10.45
N ASP A 95 5.64 0.21 10.21
CA ASP A 95 6.01 -1.17 10.51
C ASP A 95 7.02 -1.60 9.43
N ASN A 96 8.08 -2.33 9.79
CA ASN A 96 9.10 -2.81 8.85
C ASN A 96 10.01 -1.80 8.10
N CYS A 97 10.13 -0.53 8.53
CA CYS A 97 11.20 0.35 8.04
C CYS A 97 12.58 -0.08 8.59
N GLY A 98 13.15 -1.17 8.06
CA GLY A 98 14.59 -1.42 8.14
C GLY A 98 15.30 -0.42 7.24
N GLY A 99 15.98 0.55 7.84
CA GLY A 99 16.78 1.55 7.14
C GLY A 99 17.99 0.98 6.40
#